data_AF-A0A510B4I2-F1
#
_entry.id   AF-A0A510B4I2-F1
#
_cell.length_a   1.000
_cell.length_b   1.000
_cell.length_c   1.000
_cell.angle_alpha   90.00
_cell.angle_beta   90.00
_cell.angle_gamma   90.00
#
_symmetry.space_group_name_H-M   'P 1'
#
loop_
_entity.id
_entity.type
_entity.pdbx_description
1 polymer ?
#
loop_
_entity_poly.entity_id
_entity_poly.type
_entity_poly.pdbx_seq_one_letter_code
_entity_poly.pdbx_strand_id
1 'polypeptide(L)'
;DEIDFEFLGNLSGDPYILHTNVFSQGKGNREQQFHLWFDPTADFHTCSILWNPQRIVFSVDGTPIREFKNLESIGVPFPKSQPMRIYSSLWNADDWATRGGLIKTDWSKAPLTASYRNFNANACVLNGGKSSCKSNTPSSASGNNAWLSQQLDSTGQQRLRWVQKNYMIYNYC
;
A
#
# COMPACT_ATOMS: atom_id res chain seq x y z
N ASP A 1 -11.27 7.41 -4.93
CA ASP A 1 -10.21 7.16 -3.94
C ASP A 1 -9.33 6.02 -4.45
N GLU A 2 -8.08 5.97 -4.02
CA GLU A 2 -7.08 4.99 -4.48
C GLU A 2 -5.98 4.82 -3.42
N ILE A 3 -5.42 3.62 -3.30
CA ILE A 3 -4.40 3.24 -2.32
C ILE A 3 -3.41 2.31 -3.01
N ASP A 4 -2.16 2.75 -3.17
CA ASP A 4 -1.27 2.15 -4.15
C ASP A 4 -0.06 1.46 -3.55
N PHE A 5 0.25 0.29 -4.11
CA PHE A 5 1.58 -0.30 -4.11
C PHE A 5 2.04 -0.38 -5.56
N GLU A 6 3.17 0.26 -5.87
CA GLU A 6 3.77 0.24 -7.20
C GLU A 6 5.23 -0.17 -7.06
N PHE A 7 5.60 -1.27 -7.73
CA PHE A 7 6.99 -1.73 -7.78
C PHE A 7 7.64 -1.16 -9.02
N LEU A 8 8.53 -0.18 -8.83
CA LEU A 8 9.26 0.44 -9.92
C LEU A 8 10.51 -0.39 -10.21
N GLY A 9 10.57 -0.94 -11.43
CA GLY A 9 11.69 -1.74 -11.91
C GLY A 9 12.99 -0.95 -12.01
N ASN A 10 14.10 -1.66 -12.22
CA ASN A 10 15.41 -1.05 -12.38
C ASN A 10 16.31 -1.86 -13.33
N LEU A 11 17.52 -1.33 -13.58
CA LEU A 11 18.58 -2.05 -14.27
C LEU A 11 19.00 -3.29 -13.47
N SER A 12 19.48 -4.33 -14.16
CA SER A 12 19.97 -5.55 -13.51
C SER A 12 21.07 -5.23 -12.50
N GLY A 13 20.86 -5.62 -11.24
CA GLY A 13 21.76 -5.35 -10.12
C GLY A 13 21.45 -4.08 -9.33
N ASP A 14 20.62 -3.17 -9.86
CA ASP A 14 20.14 -2.00 -9.13
C ASP A 14 18.85 -2.33 -8.34
N PRO A 15 18.62 -1.72 -7.17
CA PRO A 15 17.49 -2.05 -6.32
C PRO A 15 16.16 -1.59 -6.93
N TYR A 16 15.11 -2.40 -6.73
CA TYR A 16 13.73 -1.97 -6.95
C TYR A 16 13.35 -0.86 -5.97
N ILE A 17 12.36 -0.06 -6.38
CA ILE A 17 11.71 0.94 -5.52
C ILE A 17 10.29 0.48 -5.25
N LEU A 18 9.91 0.40 -3.98
CA LEU A 18 8.53 0.29 -3.57
C LEU A 18 7.95 1.69 -3.41
N HIS A 19 6.99 2.02 -4.26
CA HIS A 19 6.28 3.29 -4.26
C HIS A 19 4.88 3.08 -3.66
N THR A 20 4.46 4.02 -2.80
CA THR A 20 3.10 4.05 -2.24
C THR A 20 2.46 5.40 -2.45
N ASN A 21 1.16 5.42 -2.73
CA ASN A 21 0.37 6.64 -2.85
C ASN A 21 -1.01 6.48 -2.22
N VAL A 22 -1.65 7.61 -1.94
CA VAL A 22 -3.03 7.66 -1.44
C VAL A 22 -3.76 8.80 -2.13
N PHE A 23 -4.78 8.46 -2.93
CA PHE A 23 -5.71 9.42 -3.51
C PHE A 23 -7.00 9.45 -2.71
N SER A 24 -7.44 10.66 -2.36
CA SER A 24 -8.76 10.88 -1.79
C SER A 24 -9.45 11.99 -2.55
N GLN A 25 -10.69 11.71 -3.00
CA GLN A 25 -11.51 12.59 -3.82
C GLN A 25 -10.78 13.08 -5.09
N GLY A 26 -10.02 12.18 -5.72
CA GLY A 26 -9.24 12.46 -6.93
C GLY A 26 -7.93 13.21 -6.70
N LYS A 27 -7.60 13.58 -5.46
CA LYS A 27 -6.34 14.25 -5.13
C LYS A 27 -5.33 13.26 -4.54
N GLY A 28 -4.23 13.02 -5.28
CA GLY A 28 -3.05 12.27 -4.86
C GLY A 28 -1.93 13.19 -4.41
N ASN A 29 -0.75 13.05 -5.02
CA ASN A 29 0.50 13.75 -4.68
C ASN A 29 0.95 13.45 -3.24
N ARG A 30 0.84 12.18 -2.85
CA ARG A 30 1.20 11.68 -1.51
C ARG A 30 2.18 10.53 -1.61
N GLU A 31 3.14 10.65 -2.51
CA GLU A 31 4.09 9.58 -2.82
C GLU A 31 5.08 9.38 -1.66
N GLN A 32 5.32 8.13 -1.31
CA GLN A 32 6.47 7.73 -0.50
C GLN A 32 7.16 6.56 -1.19
N GLN A 33 8.50 6.62 -1.25
CA GLN A 33 9.31 5.60 -1.92
C GLN A 33 10.29 4.98 -0.94
N PHE A 34 10.51 3.68 -1.09
CA PHE A 34 11.37 2.89 -0.22
C PHE A 34 12.24 1.94 -1.04
N HIS A 35 13.49 1.74 -0.61
CA HIS A 35 14.19 0.49 -0.90
C HIS A 35 13.68 -0.63 0.01
N LEU A 36 13.89 -1.88 -0.39
CA LEU A 36 13.54 -3.05 0.42
C LEU A 36 14.79 -3.63 1.09
N TRP A 37 14.61 -4.25 2.24
CA TRP A 37 15.67 -4.94 2.99
C TRP A 37 15.95 -6.36 2.46
N PHE A 38 15.44 -6.69 1.28
CA PHE A 38 15.59 -7.95 0.57
C PHE A 38 15.47 -7.70 -0.94
N ASP A 39 15.86 -8.68 -1.75
CA ASP A 39 15.62 -8.69 -3.19
C ASP A 39 14.18 -9.18 -3.47
N PRO A 40 13.26 -8.31 -3.92
CA PRO A 40 11.86 -8.68 -4.15
C PRO A 40 11.66 -9.61 -5.37
N THR A 41 12.72 -9.91 -6.13
CA THR A 41 12.67 -10.82 -7.28
C THR A 41 13.05 -12.25 -6.92
N ALA A 42 13.66 -12.47 -5.74
CA ALA A 42 14.23 -13.75 -5.34
C ALA A 42 13.23 -14.71 -4.68
N ASP A 43 12.20 -14.19 -4.00
CA ASP A 43 11.12 -14.97 -3.39
C ASP A 43 9.83 -14.12 -3.28
N PHE A 44 8.72 -14.77 -2.91
CA PHE A 44 7.46 -14.09 -2.66
C PHE A 44 7.43 -13.45 -1.27
N HIS A 45 7.10 -12.17 -1.25
CA HIS A 45 6.85 -11.39 -0.05
C HIS A 45 5.38 -10.95 0.04
N THR A 46 4.88 -10.77 1.26
CA THR A 46 3.48 -10.39 1.49
C THR A 46 3.34 -8.87 1.56
N CYS A 47 2.68 -8.27 0.57
CA CYS A 47 2.22 -6.88 0.66
C CYS A 47 0.80 -6.83 1.22
N SER A 48 0.55 -5.97 2.20
CA SER A 48 -0.76 -5.89 2.86
C SER A 48 -1.19 -4.45 3.07
N ILE A 49 -2.50 -4.21 2.89
CA ILE A 49 -3.17 -2.96 3.20
C ILE A 49 -4.19 -3.26 4.30
N LEU A 50 -4.00 -2.65 5.47
CA LEU A 50 -5.06 -2.52 6.47
C LEU A 50 -5.74 -1.17 6.25
N TRP A 51 -6.99 -1.17 5.83
CA TRP A 51 -7.77 0.05 5.63
C TRP A 51 -9.03 0.01 6.49
N ASN A 52 -9.15 0.94 7.42
CA ASN A 52 -10.32 1.09 8.29
C ASN A 52 -10.70 2.58 8.43
N PRO A 53 -11.82 2.93 9.10
CA PRO A 53 -12.28 4.32 9.19
C PRO A 53 -11.28 5.31 9.83
N GLN A 54 -10.27 4.80 10.54
CA GLN A 54 -9.30 5.61 11.28
C GLN A 54 -7.96 5.75 10.56
N ARG A 55 -7.58 4.78 9.70
CA ARG A 55 -6.24 4.75 9.09
C ARG A 55 -6.12 3.78 7.92
N ILE A 56 -5.07 3.98 7.15
CA ILE A 56 -4.51 3.03 6.19
C ILE A 56 -3.10 2.68 6.66
N VAL A 57 -2.77 1.39 6.73
CA VAL A 57 -1.42 0.91 7.01
C VAL A 57 -0.95 0.03 5.86
N PHE A 58 0.18 0.40 5.28
CA PHE A 58 0.91 -0.38 4.28
C PHE A 58 1.96 -1.23 4.99
N SER A 59 2.00 -2.52 4.71
CA SER A 59 2.98 -3.44 5.29
C SER A 59 3.61 -4.36 4.26
N VAL A 60 4.87 -4.71 4.49
CA VAL A 60 5.63 -5.73 3.77
C VAL A 60 6.08 -6.77 4.78
N ASP A 61 5.67 -8.03 4.60
CA ASP A 61 5.87 -9.15 5.54
C ASP A 61 5.47 -8.82 6.98
N GLY A 62 4.33 -8.11 7.14
CA GLY A 62 3.83 -7.66 8.44
C GLY A 62 4.63 -6.52 9.07
N THR A 63 5.68 -6.02 8.42
CA THR A 63 6.41 -4.82 8.84
C THR A 63 5.73 -3.58 8.27
N PRO A 64 5.19 -2.66 9.09
CA PRO A 64 4.56 -1.45 8.60
C PRO A 64 5.60 -0.50 8.00
N ILE A 65 5.34 -0.02 6.78
CA ILE A 65 6.22 0.92 6.07
C ILE A 65 5.61 2.33 6.00
N ARG A 66 4.28 2.43 6.07
CA ARG A 66 3.53 3.70 6.03
C ARG A 66 2.23 3.59 6.80
N GLU A 67 1.89 4.65 7.55
CA GLU A 67 0.58 4.84 8.16
C GLU A 67 -0.01 6.18 7.67
N PHE A 68 -1.18 6.14 7.04
CA PHE A 68 -1.94 7.32 6.66
C PHE A 68 -3.19 7.42 7.55
N LYS A 69 -3.18 8.37 8.48
CA LYS A 69 -4.27 8.53 9.46
C LYS A 69 -5.43 9.31 8.86
N ASN A 70 -6.65 8.99 9.29
CA ASN A 70 -7.79 9.84 9.04
C ASN A 70 -7.64 11.13 9.86
N LEU A 71 -7.35 12.21 9.15
CA LEU A 71 -7.14 13.56 9.69
C LEU A 71 -8.15 14.54 9.06
N GLU A 72 -9.35 14.06 8.70
CA GLU A 72 -10.42 14.90 8.16
C GLU A 72 -10.81 16.03 9.12
N SER A 73 -10.67 15.83 10.43
CA SER A 73 -10.92 16.86 11.45
C SER A 73 -10.03 18.10 11.31
N ILE A 74 -8.87 17.96 10.65
CA ILE A 74 -7.96 19.07 10.32
C ILE A 74 -7.90 19.31 8.80
N GLY A 75 -8.89 18.83 8.04
CA GLY A 75 -9.07 19.12 6.62
C GLY A 75 -8.28 18.24 5.65
N VAL A 76 -7.65 17.15 6.09
CA VAL A 76 -6.98 16.19 5.20
C VAL A 76 -8.00 15.15 4.73
N PRO A 77 -8.33 15.06 3.43
CA PRO A 77 -9.29 14.08 2.93
C PRO A 77 -8.78 12.65 3.14
N PHE A 78 -9.70 11.74 3.46
CA PHE A 78 -9.40 10.33 3.71
C PHE A 78 -10.36 9.42 2.92
N PRO A 79 -9.87 8.31 2.32
CA PRO A 79 -10.72 7.30 1.68
C PRO A 79 -11.66 6.63 2.70
N LYS A 80 -12.92 7.05 2.80
CA LYS A 80 -13.90 6.41 3.72
C LYS A 80 -15.26 6.09 3.12
N SER A 81 -15.68 6.85 2.10
CA SER A 81 -17.08 6.81 1.64
C SER A 81 -17.25 6.07 0.30
N GLN A 82 -16.17 5.90 -0.46
CA GLN A 82 -16.22 5.26 -1.77
C GLN A 82 -15.77 3.79 -1.63
N PRO A 83 -16.63 2.80 -1.91
CA PRO A 83 -16.18 1.43 -2.03
C PRO A 83 -15.15 1.30 -3.15
N MET A 84 -14.12 0.50 -2.90
CA MET A 84 -13.03 0.26 -3.85
C MET A 84 -12.98 -1.19 -4.28
N ARG A 85 -12.33 -1.43 -5.43
CA ARG A 85 -11.97 -2.77 -5.91
C ARG A 85 -10.46 -2.94 -5.81
N ILE A 86 -10.02 -4.18 -5.73
CA ILE A 86 -8.60 -4.52 -5.79
C ILE A 86 -8.22 -4.72 -7.25
N TYR A 87 -7.12 -4.10 -7.67
CA TYR A 87 -6.54 -4.26 -8.99
C TYR A 87 -5.09 -4.71 -8.86
N SER A 88 -4.60 -5.38 -9.89
CA SER A 88 -3.19 -5.68 -10.09
C SER A 88 -2.93 -5.63 -11.60
N SER A 89 -1.80 -5.05 -11.99
CA SER A 89 -1.40 -4.90 -13.38
C SER A 89 0.12 -4.92 -13.49
N LEU A 90 0.61 -5.25 -14.69
CA LEU A 90 2.00 -5.07 -15.10
C LEU A 90 1.96 -4.24 -16.38
N TRP A 91 2.61 -3.08 -16.38
CA TRP A 91 2.52 -2.13 -17.47
C TRP A 91 3.80 -1.28 -17.58
N ASN A 92 4.01 -0.65 -18.74
CA ASN A 92 5.17 0.19 -19.01
C ASN A 92 4.93 1.63 -18.55
N ALA A 93 5.85 2.17 -17.74
CA ALA A 93 5.78 3.51 -17.18
C ALA A 93 7.08 4.31 -17.44
N ASP A 94 7.60 4.19 -18.66
CA ASP A 94 8.88 4.75 -19.12
C ASP A 94 9.10 6.24 -18.78
N ASP A 95 8.03 7.03 -18.72
CA ASP A 95 8.13 8.48 -18.51
C ASP A 95 8.53 8.86 -17.08
N TRP A 96 8.47 7.94 -16.12
CA TRP A 96 8.75 8.28 -14.73
C TRP A 96 9.29 7.14 -13.85
N ALA A 97 9.05 5.87 -14.18
CA ALA A 97 9.29 4.76 -13.24
C ALA A 97 10.77 4.58 -12.84
N THR A 98 11.67 4.48 -13.82
CA THR A 98 13.07 4.15 -13.55
C THR A 98 13.94 5.41 -13.62
N ARG A 99 14.54 5.79 -12.49
CA ARG A 99 15.35 7.03 -12.34
C ARG A 99 14.62 8.28 -12.84
N GLY A 100 13.34 8.43 -12.46
CA GLY A 100 12.51 9.55 -12.91
C GLY A 100 12.26 9.57 -14.42
N GLY A 101 12.28 8.39 -15.06
CA GLY A 101 12.03 8.22 -16.49
C GLY A 101 13.26 8.32 -17.39
N LEU A 102 14.46 8.45 -16.82
CA LEU A 102 15.71 8.50 -17.59
C LEU A 102 16.05 7.15 -18.25
N ILE A 103 15.65 6.04 -17.63
CA ILE A 103 15.92 4.69 -18.14
C ILE A 103 14.62 4.12 -18.69
N LYS A 104 14.66 3.71 -19.97
CA LYS A 104 13.53 3.16 -20.71
C LYS A 104 13.56 1.63 -20.71
N THR A 105 12.39 1.03 -20.90
CA THR A 105 12.22 -0.41 -20.98
C THR A 105 12.94 -0.97 -22.20
N ASP A 106 13.84 -1.91 -21.96
CA ASP A 106 14.49 -2.69 -23.01
C ASP A 106 13.60 -3.88 -23.38
N TRP A 107 12.80 -3.70 -24.44
CA TRP A 107 11.86 -4.72 -24.92
C TRP A 107 12.52 -5.96 -25.49
N SER A 108 13.84 -5.96 -25.75
CA SER A 108 14.55 -7.18 -26.13
C SER A 108 14.63 -8.20 -24.99
N LYS A 109 14.42 -7.75 -23.74
CA LYS A 109 14.37 -8.59 -22.52
C LYS A 109 12.97 -9.14 -22.21
N ALA A 110 11.98 -8.91 -23.08
CA ALA A 110 10.65 -9.45 -22.89
C ALA A 110 10.63 -10.99 -22.99
N PRO A 111 9.71 -11.68 -22.30
CA PRO A 111 8.62 -11.13 -21.49
C PRO A 111 9.06 -10.69 -20.09
N LEU A 112 8.55 -9.53 -19.64
CA LEU A 112 8.62 -9.11 -18.25
C LEU A 112 7.53 -9.85 -17.46
N THR A 113 7.89 -10.50 -16.36
CA THR A 113 6.97 -11.38 -15.62
C THR A 113 6.85 -10.92 -14.16
N ALA A 114 5.62 -10.76 -13.69
CA ALA A 114 5.28 -10.58 -12.29
C ALA A 114 4.42 -11.77 -11.82
N SER A 115 4.76 -12.37 -10.69
CA SER A 115 4.07 -13.54 -10.15
C SER A 115 3.30 -13.20 -8.87
N TYR A 116 2.08 -13.68 -8.74
CA TYR A 116 1.20 -13.42 -7.59
C TYR A 116 0.67 -14.73 -7.02
N ARG A 117 0.56 -14.81 -5.68
CA ARG A 117 -0.05 -15.94 -4.97
C ARG A 117 -0.71 -15.49 -3.68
N ASN A 118 -1.46 -16.38 -3.03
CA ASN A 118 -2.05 -16.19 -1.71
C ASN A 118 -2.98 -14.96 -1.61
N PHE A 119 -3.85 -14.77 -2.60
CA PHE A 119 -4.87 -13.71 -2.57
C PHE A 119 -5.79 -13.88 -1.36
N ASN A 120 -5.80 -12.89 -0.48
CA ASN A 120 -6.62 -12.87 0.73
C ASN A 120 -7.30 -11.49 0.87
N ALA A 121 -8.61 -11.50 1.12
CA ALA A 121 -9.36 -10.30 1.44
C ALA A 121 -10.35 -10.58 2.56
N ASN A 122 -10.24 -9.83 3.66
CA ASN A 122 -11.27 -9.72 4.69
C ASN A 122 -11.82 -8.29 4.64
N ALA A 123 -13.03 -8.12 4.11
CA ALA A 123 -13.56 -6.81 3.77
C ALA A 123 -15.07 -6.68 4.03
N CYS A 124 -15.51 -5.44 4.25
CA CYS A 124 -16.91 -5.04 4.26
C CYS A 124 -17.40 -4.83 2.82
N VAL A 125 -17.95 -5.88 2.21
CA VAL A 125 -18.43 -5.84 0.83
C VAL A 125 -19.80 -5.17 0.78
N LEU A 126 -19.96 -4.21 -0.13
CA LEU A 126 -21.25 -3.56 -0.39
C LEU A 126 -22.00 -4.32 -1.51
N ASN A 127 -23.19 -4.82 -1.19
CA ASN A 127 -24.10 -5.44 -2.15
C ASN A 127 -25.49 -4.81 -2.03
N GLY A 128 -26.05 -4.29 -3.13
CA GLY A 128 -27.36 -3.61 -3.13
C GLY A 128 -27.46 -2.45 -2.12
N GLY A 129 -26.35 -1.75 -1.87
CA GLY A 129 -26.28 -0.65 -0.87
C GLY A 129 -26.17 -1.08 0.59
N LYS A 130 -26.12 -2.39 0.88
CA LYS A 130 -25.95 -2.93 2.25
C LYS A 130 -24.54 -3.49 2.44
N SER A 131 -23.91 -3.14 3.55
CA SER A 131 -22.59 -3.64 3.93
C SER A 131 -22.68 -5.04 4.53
N SER A 132 -21.74 -5.92 4.20
CA SER A 132 -21.60 -7.23 4.84
C SER A 132 -21.16 -7.13 6.31
N CYS A 133 -20.57 -6.00 6.71
CA CYS A 133 -20.21 -5.71 8.09
C CYS A 133 -21.41 -5.16 8.86
N LYS A 134 -21.64 -5.67 10.07
CA LYS A 134 -22.71 -5.21 10.97
C LYS A 134 -22.31 -3.88 11.62
N SER A 135 -23.20 -2.89 11.57
CA SER A 135 -22.95 -1.51 11.99
C SER A 135 -22.88 -1.27 13.51
N ASN A 136 -23.28 -2.25 14.35
CA ASN A 136 -23.70 -1.99 15.73
C ASN A 136 -23.03 -2.82 16.84
N THR A 137 -21.82 -3.34 16.64
CA THR A 137 -21.06 -3.91 17.77
C THR A 137 -19.70 -3.26 17.85
N PRO A 138 -19.30 -2.65 18.99
CA PRO A 138 -17.89 -2.42 19.27
C PRO A 138 -17.25 -3.80 19.15
N SER A 139 -16.39 -3.97 18.17
CA SER A 139 -15.70 -5.24 17.96
C SER A 139 -14.95 -5.55 19.26
N SER A 140 -15.48 -6.50 20.03
CA SER A 140 -14.64 -7.27 20.91
C SER A 140 -13.46 -7.76 20.06
N ALA A 141 -12.26 -7.72 20.61
CA ALA A 141 -11.01 -8.10 19.93
C ALA A 141 -10.98 -9.57 19.45
N SER A 142 -12.12 -10.29 19.52
CA SER A 142 -12.32 -11.71 19.25
C SER A 142 -13.30 -11.99 18.09
N GLY A 143 -13.75 -10.99 17.34
CA GLY A 143 -14.66 -11.17 16.18
C GLY A 143 -13.95 -11.03 14.81
N ASN A 144 -14.54 -11.60 13.75
CA ASN A 144 -14.05 -11.58 12.36
C ASN A 144 -13.69 -10.18 11.78
N ASN A 145 -14.11 -9.10 12.45
CA ASN A 145 -13.90 -7.70 12.01
C ASN A 145 -13.01 -6.88 12.97
N ALA A 146 -12.14 -7.52 13.77
CA ALA A 146 -11.22 -6.81 14.67
C ALA A 146 -10.35 -5.76 13.94
N TRP A 147 -10.08 -5.97 12.64
CA TRP A 147 -9.34 -5.05 11.78
C TRP A 147 -10.00 -3.67 11.63
N LEU A 148 -11.33 -3.54 11.82
CA LEU A 148 -12.06 -2.26 11.70
C LEU A 148 -11.61 -1.20 12.71
N SER A 149 -11.05 -1.62 13.85
CA SER A 149 -10.52 -0.74 14.89
C SER A 149 -9.03 -0.97 15.14
N GLN A 150 -8.37 -1.79 14.32
CA GLN A 150 -6.97 -2.13 14.48
C GLN A 150 -6.08 -0.90 14.27
N GLN A 151 -5.05 -0.84 15.11
CA GLN A 151 -4.03 0.19 15.09
C GLN A 151 -2.65 -0.43 15.31
N LEU A 152 -1.61 0.29 14.87
CA LEU A 152 -0.24 -0.07 15.25
C LEU A 152 -0.07 0.14 16.75
N ASP A 153 0.45 -0.88 17.42
CA ASP A 153 0.92 -0.80 18.81
C ASP A 153 2.26 -0.05 18.88
N SER A 154 2.81 0.08 20.09
CA SER A 154 4.10 0.76 20.31
C SER A 154 5.23 0.12 19.50
N THR A 155 5.26 -1.22 19.42
CA THR A 155 6.24 -1.98 18.64
C THR A 155 6.11 -1.70 17.14
N GLY A 156 4.89 -1.75 16.61
CA GLY A 156 4.59 -1.44 15.21
C GLY A 156 4.97 -0.01 14.84
N GLN A 157 4.71 0.96 15.74
CA GLN A 157 5.13 2.35 15.56
C GLN A 157 6.66 2.51 15.57
N GLN A 158 7.38 1.77 16.42
CA GLN A 158 8.84 1.78 16.41
C GLN A 158 9.41 1.17 15.12
N ARG A 159 8.85 0.06 14.64
CA ARG A 159 9.23 -0.56 13.37
C ARG A 159 8.99 0.36 12.19
N LEU A 160 7.83 1.02 12.14
CA LEU A 160 7.49 2.01 11.12
C LEU A 160 8.56 3.11 11.04
N ARG A 161 8.93 3.70 12.19
CA ARG A 161 9.97 4.73 12.24
C ARG A 161 11.34 4.20 11.81
N TRP A 162 11.67 2.96 12.18
CA TRP A 162 12.92 2.35 11.75
C TRP A 162 12.96 2.12 10.24
N VAL A 163 11.88 1.63 9.63
CA VAL A 163 11.80 1.48 8.16
C VAL A 163 11.94 2.85 7.49
N GLN A 164 11.17 3.84 7.94
CA GLN A 164 11.22 5.19 7.39
C GLN A 164 12.62 5.81 7.50
N LYS A 165 13.32 5.59 8.61
CA LYS A 165 14.68 6.11 8.81
C LYS A 165 15.72 5.45 7.90
N ASN A 166 15.62 4.14 7.66
CA ASN A 166 16.69 3.38 7.03
C ASN A 166 16.44 3.07 5.54
N TYR A 167 15.19 3.10 5.09
CA TYR A 167 14.82 2.61 3.76
C TYR A 167 13.99 3.59 2.93
N MET A 168 13.41 4.64 3.54
CA MET A 168 12.66 5.64 2.78
C MET A 168 13.63 6.56 2.02
N ILE A 169 13.38 6.74 0.73
CA ILE A 169 14.21 7.54 -0.17
C ILE A 169 13.50 8.79 -0.70
N TYR A 170 12.16 8.81 -0.61
CA TYR A 170 11.36 9.98 -0.96
C TYR A 170 10.12 10.04 -0.06
N ASN A 171 9.77 11.25 0.37
CA ASN A 171 8.57 11.53 1.15
C ASN A 171 7.99 12.88 0.69
N TYR A 172 6.69 12.90 0.38
CA TYR A 172 6.00 14.11 -0.05
C TYR A 172 5.77 15.15 1.07
N CYS A 173 5.78 14.73 2.34
CA CYS A 173 5.58 15.61 3.52
C CYS A 173 6.80 16.47 3.80
#